data_AF-A0A397UJ56-F1
#
_entry.id   AF-A0A397UJ56-F1
#
_cell.length_a   1.000
_cell.length_b   1.000
_cell.length_c   1.000
_cell.angle_alpha   90.00
_cell.angle_beta   90.00
_cell.angle_gamma   90.00
#
_symmetry.space_group_name_H-M   'P 1'
#
loop_
_entity.id
_entity.type
_entity.pdbx_description
1 polymer ?
#
loop_
_entity_poly.entity_id
_entity_poly.type
_entity_poly.pdbx_seq_one_letter_code
_entity_poly.pdbx_strand_id
1 'polypeptide(L)'
;MFTNFQSAKAYQYLFEDLFDIVEKDTQKQFQFQHIHGYGLGCIIADEHQGQAFGFGQYLHSKYSHLSCEEHLKHINKLCQVHFNR
;
A
#
# COMPACT_ATOMS: atom_id res chain seq x y z
N MET A 1 2.99 8.00 -5.06
CA MET A 1 4.38 8.36 -4.70
C MET A 1 5.19 8.39 -5.97
N PHE A 2 5.99 9.43 -6.21
CA PHE A 2 6.74 9.55 -7.46
C PHE A 2 8.18 9.08 -7.27
N THR A 3 8.61 8.17 -8.13
CA THR A 3 9.97 7.61 -8.13
C THR A 3 10.41 7.38 -9.57
N ASN A 4 11.71 7.46 -9.82
CA ASN A 4 12.31 7.18 -11.14
C ASN A 4 12.36 5.66 -11.45
N PHE A 5 12.03 4.82 -10.47
CA PHE A 5 11.92 3.38 -10.60
C PHE A 5 10.44 2.97 -10.49
N GLN A 6 9.92 2.36 -11.56
CA GLN A 6 8.49 2.06 -11.70
C GLN A 6 8.15 0.57 -11.51
N SER A 7 9.09 -0.24 -11.04
CA SER A 7 8.85 -1.67 -10.80
C SER A 7 8.09 -1.91 -9.50
N ALA A 8 7.25 -2.95 -9.46
CA ALA A 8 6.54 -3.36 -8.24
C ALA A 8 7.50 -3.63 -7.08
N LYS A 9 8.66 -4.23 -7.37
CA LYS A 9 9.69 -4.52 -6.37
C LYS A 9 10.29 -3.26 -5.76
N ALA A 10 10.55 -2.23 -6.56
CA ALA A 10 11.03 -0.95 -6.05
C ALA A 10 9.97 -0.29 -5.16
N TYR A 11 8.70 -0.33 -5.57
CA TYR A 11 7.61 0.17 -4.74
C TYR A 11 7.44 -0.62 -3.44
N GLN A 12 7.61 -1.95 -3.44
CA GLN A 12 7.58 -2.76 -2.23
C GLN A 12 8.60 -2.22 -1.20
N TYR A 13 9.86 -2.08 -1.59
CA TYR A 13 10.90 -1.56 -0.69
C TYR A 13 10.59 -0.14 -0.21
N LEU A 14 10.04 0.69 -1.08
CA LEU A 14 9.64 2.04 -0.73
C LEU A 14 8.52 2.06 0.33
N PHE A 15 7.53 1.16 0.21
CA PHE A 15 6.49 1.02 1.24
C PHE A 15 7.04 0.47 2.54
N GLU A 16 7.94 -0.51 2.50
CA GLU A 16 8.64 -1.03 3.69
C GLU A 16 9.35 0.13 4.43
N ASP A 17 10.19 0.88 3.73
CA ASP A 17 10.90 2.03 4.31
C ASP A 17 9.94 3.10 4.85
N LEU A 18 8.88 3.43 4.11
CA LEU A 18 7.90 4.44 4.52
C LEU A 18 7.24 4.07 5.85
N PHE A 19 6.69 2.86 5.94
CA PHE A 19 5.98 2.46 7.16
C PHE A 19 6.95 2.24 8.32
N ASP A 20 8.15 1.73 8.07
CA ASP A 20 9.19 1.62 9.10
C ASP A 20 9.58 3.00 9.67
N ILE A 21 9.73 4.02 8.83
CA ILE A 21 10.01 5.39 9.27
C ILE A 21 8.85 5.93 10.09
N VAL A 22 7.61 5.77 9.61
CA VAL A 22 6.41 6.21 10.36
C VAL A 22 6.31 5.53 11.72
N GLU A 23 6.57 4.23 11.79
CA GLU A 23 6.54 3.49 13.06
C GLU A 23 7.63 3.97 14.02
N LYS A 24 8.84 4.23 13.52
CA LYS A 24 9.96 4.78 14.30
C LYS A 24 9.67 6.19 14.79
N ASP A 25 9.14 7.07 13.96
CA ASP A 25 8.89 8.47 14.33
C ASP A 25 7.72 8.60 15.31
N THR A 26 6.71 7.75 15.17
CA THR A 26 5.50 7.78 16.02
C THR A 26 5.62 6.90 17.26
N GLN A 27 6.62 6.03 17.33
CA GLN A 27 6.78 4.99 18.35
C GLN A 27 5.52 4.09 18.48
N LYS A 28 4.81 3.88 17.37
CA LYS A 28 3.58 3.09 17.29
C LYS A 28 3.62 2.21 16.07
N GLN A 29 3.12 0.98 16.19
CA GLN A 29 2.94 0.11 15.04
C GLN A 29 1.87 0.68 14.10
N PHE A 30 2.14 0.60 12.80
CA PHE A 30 1.21 1.03 11.77
C PHE A 30 0.13 -0.03 11.57
N GLN A 31 -1.13 0.38 11.61
CA GLN A 31 -2.28 -0.51 11.59
C GLN A 31 -3.12 -0.23 10.35
N PHE A 32 -3.52 -1.31 9.66
CA PHE A 32 -4.44 -1.25 8.53
C PHE A 32 -5.83 -1.68 8.96
N GLN A 33 -6.85 -0.91 8.57
CA GLN A 33 -8.22 -1.11 9.03
C GLN A 33 -8.78 -2.49 8.64
N HIS A 34 -8.48 -2.97 7.43
CA HIS A 34 -8.97 -4.27 6.96
C HIS A 34 -8.28 -5.47 7.64
N ILE A 35 -7.20 -5.24 8.37
CA ILE A 35 -6.50 -6.27 9.14
C ILE A 35 -6.90 -6.21 10.62
N HIS A 36 -6.99 -5.01 11.20
CA HIS A 36 -7.12 -4.84 12.67
C HIS A 36 -8.42 -4.18 13.11
N GLY A 37 -9.28 -3.75 12.18
CA GLY A 37 -10.51 -3.03 12.47
C GLY A 37 -10.33 -1.52 12.71
N TYR A 38 -9.10 -1.03 12.75
CA TYR A 38 -8.76 0.39 12.93
C TYR A 38 -7.45 0.75 12.19
N GLY A 39 -7.18 2.05 12.04
CA GLY A 39 -6.00 2.56 11.33
C GLY A 39 -6.30 3.00 9.90
N LEU A 40 -5.37 2.79 8.97
CA LEU A 40 -5.52 3.26 7.59
C LEU A 40 -6.60 2.46 6.84
N GLY A 41 -7.66 3.14 6.43
CA GLY A 41 -8.82 2.52 5.77
C GLY A 41 -8.76 2.48 4.25
N CYS A 42 -8.09 3.43 3.61
CA CYS A 42 -7.91 3.40 2.17
C CYS A 42 -6.69 4.19 1.70
N ILE A 43 -6.18 3.81 0.54
CA ILE A 43 -5.19 4.56 -0.24
C ILE A 43 -5.83 4.93 -1.57
N ILE A 44 -5.57 6.16 -2.02
CA ILE A 44 -5.88 6.61 -3.37
C ILE A 44 -4.57 6.61 -4.14
N ALA A 45 -4.43 5.68 -5.08
CA ALA A 45 -3.26 5.61 -5.95
C ALA A 45 -3.56 6.24 -7.32
N ASP A 46 -2.52 6.73 -7.99
CA ASP A 46 -2.61 6.88 -9.44
C ASP A 46 -2.64 5.47 -10.06
N GLU A 47 -3.25 5.32 -11.25
CA GLU A 47 -3.49 4.00 -11.86
C GLU A 47 -2.20 3.33 -12.38
N HIS A 48 -1.04 3.68 -11.82
CA HIS A 48 0.21 3.03 -12.13
C HIS A 48 0.25 1.64 -11.48
N GLN A 49 0.12 0.59 -12.29
CA GLN A 49 0.08 -0.81 -11.84
C GLN A 49 1.24 -1.17 -10.88
N GLY A 50 2.45 -0.67 -11.13
CA GLY A 50 3.60 -0.91 -10.25
C GLY A 50 3.39 -0.46 -8.79
N GLN A 51 2.65 0.63 -8.55
CA GLN A 51 2.36 1.12 -7.20
C GLN A 51 1.42 0.16 -6.47
N ALA A 52 0.31 -0.20 -7.12
CA ALA A 52 -0.67 -1.12 -6.54
C ALA A 52 -0.05 -2.49 -6.27
N PHE A 53 0.68 -3.07 -7.23
CA PHE A 53 1.35 -4.36 -7.04
C PHE A 53 2.42 -4.31 -5.95
N GLY A 54 3.27 -3.28 -5.92
CA GLY A 54 4.28 -3.11 -4.88
C GLY A 54 3.66 -2.97 -3.48
N PHE A 55 2.55 -2.24 -3.37
CA PHE A 55 1.82 -2.12 -2.12
C PHE A 55 1.19 -3.45 -1.67
N GLY A 56 0.59 -4.18 -2.62
CA GLY A 56 0.07 -5.53 -2.36
C GLY A 56 1.16 -6.49 -1.89
N GLN A 57 2.35 -6.45 -2.51
CA GLN A 57 3.50 -7.25 -2.11
C GLN A 57 3.99 -6.92 -0.69
N TYR A 58 4.03 -5.64 -0.33
CA TYR A 58 4.36 -5.20 1.03
C TYR A 58 3.33 -5.71 2.05
N LEU A 59 2.03 -5.57 1.76
CA LEU A 59 1.01 -6.05 2.68
C LEU A 59 1.07 -7.58 2.85
N HIS A 60 1.25 -8.32 1.75
CA HIS A 60 1.38 -9.77 1.79
C HIS A 60 2.62 -10.24 2.55
N SER A 61 3.74 -9.50 2.51
CA SER A 61 4.93 -9.86 3.28
C SER A 61 4.71 -9.72 4.79
N LYS A 62 3.87 -8.76 5.23
CA LYS A 62 3.52 -8.54 6.65
C LYS A 62 2.33 -9.40 7.10
N TYR A 63 1.40 -9.71 6.20
CA TYR A 63 0.11 -10.37 6.48
C TYR A 63 -0.18 -11.48 5.45
N SER A 64 0.64 -12.53 5.46
CA SER A 64 0.61 -13.61 4.46
C SER A 64 -0.67 -14.46 4.41
N HIS A 65 -1.60 -14.26 5.35
CA HIS A 65 -2.90 -14.93 5.37
C HIS A 65 -3.89 -14.37 4.34
N LEU A 66 -3.60 -13.24 3.71
CA LEU A 66 -4.33 -12.70 2.57
C LEU A 66 -3.37 -12.57 1.37
N SER A 67 -3.89 -12.78 0.17
CA SER A 67 -3.17 -12.52 -1.07
C SER A 67 -3.02 -11.02 -1.34
N CYS A 68 -2.08 -10.65 -2.21
CA CYS A 68 -1.92 -9.27 -2.67
C CYS A 68 -3.24 -8.68 -3.21
N GLU A 69 -4.01 -9.48 -3.96
CA GLU A 69 -5.28 -9.03 -4.55
C GLU A 69 -6.34 -8.79 -3.48
N GLU A 70 -6.46 -9.68 -2.49
CA GLU A 70 -7.41 -9.50 -1.37
C GLU A 70 -7.08 -8.25 -0.58
N HIS A 71 -5.82 -8.01 -0.25
CA HIS A 71 -5.40 -6.76 0.37
C HIS A 71 -5.81 -5.53 -0.44
N LEU A 72 -5.52 -5.52 -1.74
CA LEU A 72 -5.83 -4.39 -2.62
C LEU A 72 -7.33 -4.14 -2.74
N LYS A 73 -8.17 -5.18 -2.77
CA LYS A 73 -9.64 -5.04 -2.78
C LYS A 73 -10.17 -4.29 -1.56
N HIS A 74 -9.54 -4.47 -0.40
CA HIS A 74 -9.98 -3.84 0.84
C HIS A 74 -9.52 -2.38 0.98
N ILE A 75 -8.35 -2.03 0.43
CA ILE A 75 -7.69 -0.77 0.74
C ILE A 75 -7.53 0.18 -0.45
N ASN A 76 -7.46 -0.32 -1.68
CA ASN A 76 -7.17 0.51 -2.85
C ASN A 76 -8.46 1.13 -3.39
N LYS A 77 -8.50 2.47 -3.49
CA LYS A 77 -9.58 3.21 -4.15
C LYS A 77 -9.03 3.90 -5.38
N LEU A 78 -9.61 3.61 -6.54
CA LEU A 78 -9.23 4.26 -7.79
C LEU A 78 -9.77 5.70 -7.82
N CYS A 79 -8.91 6.65 -8.18
CA CYS A 79 -9.30 8.03 -8.36
C CYS A 79 -10.15 8.18 -9.63
N GLN A 80 -11.45 8.52 -9.48
CA GLN A 80 -12.37 8.71 -10.60
C GLN A 80 -11.92 9.76 -11.62
N VAL A 81 -11.10 10.72 -11.19
CA VAL A 81 -10.58 11.80 -12.05
C VAL A 81 -9.64 11.27 -13.14
N HIS A 82 -8.94 10.14 -12.91
CA HIS A 82 -8.14 9.47 -13.95
C HIS A 82 -8.95 8.47 -14.77
N PHE A 83 -9.96 7.82 -14.17
CA PHE A 83 -10.80 6.85 -14.88
C PHE A 83 -11.66 7.48 -15.99
N ASN A 84 -12.05 8.75 -15.82
CA ASN A 84 -12.91 9.48 -16.77
C ASN A 84 -12.13 10.40 -17.75
N ARG A 85 -10.82 10.18 -17.93
CA ARG A 85 -9.99 10.94 -18.87
C ARG A 85 -9.77 10.20 -20.18
#